data_AF-A0AAD9WQV3-F1
#
_entry.id   AF-A0AAD9WQV3-F1
#
_cell.length_a   1.000
_cell.length_b   1.000
_cell.length_c   1.000
_cell.angle_alpha   90.00
_cell.angle_beta   90.00
_cell.angle_gamma   90.00
#
_symmetry.space_group_name_H-M   'P 1'
#
loop_
_entity.id
_entity.type
_entity.pdbx_description
1 polymer ?
#
loop_
_entity_poly.entity_id
_entity_poly.type
_entity_poly.pdbx_seq_one_letter_code
_entity_poly.pdbx_strand_id
1 'polypeptide(L)'
;MEELRNLHPNAYEYVIDVGLHKWSRVHCPDRRYRVMTTNAAECINSCLKFARQLPMLTLAKFIRNMLQRWFHDCHRVAQSMRHQLTDTTHLMILKRVDKFNFMTVNLVDWNIFSVKRAGKQWTVGLARKTCICNKFQMDLLPCSHALVAARYFIQFYLRLILLKRESYRFQCFYKD
;
A
#
# COMPACT_ATOMS: atom_id res chain seq x y z
N MET A 1 -1.37 -0.87 -24.85
CA MET A 1 -0.41 -0.09 -25.66
C MET A 1 -0.80 -0.11 -27.13
N GLU A 2 -1.19 -1.28 -27.67
CA GLU A 2 -1.70 -1.36 -29.06
C GLU A 2 -2.94 -0.49 -29.30
N GLU A 3 -3.88 -0.44 -28.35
CA GLU A 3 -5.03 0.46 -28.45
C GLU A 3 -4.65 1.94 -28.56
N LEU A 4 -3.68 2.41 -27.76
CA LEU A 4 -3.18 3.79 -27.82
C LEU A 4 -2.49 4.07 -29.16
N ARG A 5 -1.72 3.11 -29.65
CA ARG A 5 -1.04 3.18 -30.95
C ARG A 5 -2.04 3.31 -32.10
N ASN A 6 -3.14 2.59 -32.03
CA ASN A 6 -4.18 2.60 -33.07
C ASN A 6 -5.02 3.89 -33.04
N LEU A 7 -5.31 4.44 -31.85
CA LEU A 7 -6.11 5.66 -31.71
C LEU A 7 -5.30 6.93 -31.96
N HIS A 8 -4.10 7.02 -31.40
CA HIS A 8 -3.26 8.21 -31.46
C HIS A 8 -1.77 7.84 -31.57
N PRO A 9 -1.26 7.59 -32.80
CA PRO A 9 0.13 7.20 -33.03
C PRO A 9 1.15 8.16 -32.42
N ASN A 10 0.94 9.48 -32.58
CA ASN A 10 1.85 10.49 -32.04
C ASN A 10 1.89 10.49 -30.51
N ALA A 11 0.75 10.25 -29.86
CA ALA A 11 0.70 10.15 -28.40
C ALA A 11 1.39 8.86 -27.91
N TYR A 12 1.25 7.77 -28.66
CA TYR A 12 1.98 6.54 -28.39
C TYR A 12 3.50 6.76 -28.46
N GLU A 13 4.00 7.35 -29.54
CA GLU A 13 5.43 7.63 -29.71
C GLU A 13 5.97 8.51 -28.57
N TYR A 14 5.26 9.59 -28.24
CA TYR A 14 5.61 10.45 -27.10
C TYR A 14 5.68 9.68 -25.78
N VAL A 15 4.68 8.86 -25.47
CA VAL A 15 4.63 8.10 -24.21
C VAL A 15 5.77 7.07 -24.14
N ILE A 16 6.15 6.46 -25.27
CA ILE A 16 7.30 5.56 -25.35
C ILE A 16 8.60 6.34 -25.14
N ASP A 17 8.80 7.47 -25.82
CA ASP A 17 9.99 8.33 -25.71
C ASP A 17 10.20 8.87 -24.29
N VAL A 18 9.12 9.33 -23.64
CA VAL A 18 9.14 9.78 -22.24
C VAL A 18 9.68 8.71 -21.29
N GLY A 19 9.45 7.43 -21.62
CA GLY A 19 9.93 6.26 -20.90
C GLY A 19 8.94 5.72 -19.87
N LEU A 20 8.78 4.38 -19.86
CA LEU A 20 7.84 3.63 -19.02
C LEU A 20 7.89 3.98 -17.54
N HIS A 21 9.08 4.23 -16.99
CA HIS A 21 9.29 4.53 -15.58
C HIS A 21 8.64 5.85 -15.12
N LYS A 22 8.33 6.77 -16.05
CA LYS A 22 7.74 8.08 -15.72
C LYS A 22 6.21 8.02 -15.64
N TRP A 23 5.57 7.17 -16.44
CA TRP A 23 4.10 7.13 -16.54
C TRP A 23 3.49 5.81 -16.06
N SER A 24 4.19 4.69 -16.18
CA SER A 24 3.71 3.42 -15.64
C SER A 24 4.10 3.27 -14.19
N ARG A 25 3.10 3.11 -13.33
CA ARG A 25 3.31 2.86 -11.91
C ARG A 25 4.18 1.63 -11.68
N VAL A 26 3.96 0.55 -12.44
CA VAL A 26 4.65 -0.74 -12.24
C VAL A 26 6.14 -0.66 -12.60
N HIS A 27 6.52 0.23 -13.51
CA HIS A 27 7.91 0.40 -13.94
C HIS A 27 8.61 1.58 -13.26
N CYS A 28 7.92 2.31 -12.39
CA CYS A 28 8.51 3.42 -11.68
C CYS A 28 9.44 2.88 -10.57
N PRO A 29 10.73 3.26 -10.53
CA PRO A 29 11.62 2.88 -9.45
C PRO A 29 11.18 3.52 -8.11
N ASP A 30 10.50 4.65 -8.18
CA ASP A 30 10.04 5.41 -7.02
C ASP A 30 8.71 4.90 -6.47
N ARG A 31 8.57 5.03 -5.16
CA ARG A 31 7.37 4.61 -4.43
C ARG A 31 6.33 5.72 -4.51
N ARG A 32 5.42 5.61 -5.48
CA ARG A 32 4.35 6.60 -5.69
C ARG A 32 3.14 6.44 -4.76
N TYR A 33 3.07 5.43 -3.89
CA TYR A 33 1.98 5.21 -2.91
C TYR A 33 0.55 5.40 -3.48
N ARG A 34 0.32 4.93 -4.72
CA ARG A 34 -0.93 5.12 -5.49
C ARG A 34 -1.26 6.56 -5.91
N VAL A 35 -0.42 7.55 -5.57
CA VAL A 35 -0.50 8.93 -6.08
C VAL A 35 -0.02 8.92 -7.52
N MET A 36 -0.98 8.84 -8.44
CA MET A 36 -0.75 8.90 -9.88
C MET A 36 -1.29 10.19 -10.50
N THR A 37 -1.83 11.10 -9.68
CA THR A 37 -2.46 12.33 -10.13
C THR A 37 -1.58 13.55 -9.81
N THR A 38 -1.71 14.55 -10.66
CA THR A 38 -1.11 15.89 -10.50
C THR A 38 -1.93 16.80 -9.59
N ASN A 39 -3.02 16.29 -9.00
CA ASN A 39 -3.99 17.08 -8.21
C ASN A 39 -3.34 17.92 -7.10
N ALA A 40 -2.31 17.40 -6.42
CA ALA A 40 -1.60 18.16 -5.40
C ALA A 40 -0.86 19.38 -6.01
N ALA A 41 -0.16 19.16 -7.13
CA ALA A 41 0.52 20.23 -7.85
C ALA A 41 -0.47 21.23 -8.46
N GLU A 42 -1.58 20.75 -9.03
CA GLU A 42 -2.65 21.58 -9.58
C GLU A 42 -3.34 22.43 -8.51
N CYS A 43 -3.62 21.86 -7.34
CA CYS A 43 -4.19 22.57 -6.20
C CYS A 43 -3.25 23.70 -5.75
N ILE A 44 -1.97 23.40 -5.57
CA ILE A 44 -0.96 24.42 -5.21
C ILE A 44 -0.84 25.48 -6.32
N ASN A 45 -0.81 25.07 -7.59
CA ASN A 45 -0.76 25.98 -8.72
C ASN A 45 -1.96 26.93 -8.74
N SER A 46 -3.16 26.41 -8.43
CA SER A 46 -4.38 27.19 -8.31
C SER A 46 -4.31 28.20 -7.16
N CYS A 47 -3.88 27.76 -5.97
CA CYS A 47 -3.65 28.64 -4.82
C CYS A 47 -2.63 29.76 -5.11
N LEU A 48 -1.62 29.46 -5.93
CA LEU A 48 -0.54 30.41 -6.25
C LEU A 48 -0.82 31.28 -7.48
N LYS A 49 -1.96 31.09 -8.18
CA LYS A 49 -2.24 31.75 -9.46
C LYS A 49 -2.09 33.27 -9.40
N PHE A 50 -2.64 33.89 -8.36
CA PHE A 50 -2.53 35.34 -8.12
C PHE A 50 -1.27 35.73 -7.36
N ALA A 51 -0.83 34.90 -6.41
CA ALA A 51 0.34 35.18 -5.60
C ALA A 51 1.64 35.32 -6.43
N ARG A 52 1.73 34.63 -7.57
CA ARG A 52 2.88 34.71 -8.49
C ARG A 52 3.09 36.09 -9.11
N GLN A 53 2.07 36.95 -9.13
CA GLN A 53 2.18 38.32 -9.63
C GLN A 53 2.70 39.29 -8.57
N LEU A 54 2.86 38.83 -7.32
CA LEU A 54 3.36 39.65 -6.22
C LEU A 54 4.89 39.70 -6.22
N PRO A 55 5.50 40.74 -5.62
CA PRO A 55 6.94 40.79 -5.40
C PRO A 55 7.45 39.54 -4.67
N MET A 56 8.69 39.14 -4.95
CA MET A 56 9.29 37.90 -4.44
C MET A 56 9.13 37.74 -2.92
N LEU A 57 9.36 38.81 -2.15
CA LEU A 57 9.21 38.79 -0.70
C LEU A 57 7.77 38.50 -0.26
N THR A 58 6.79 39.07 -0.96
CA THR A 58 5.36 38.90 -0.68
C THR A 58 4.89 37.50 -1.06
N LEU A 59 5.34 36.98 -2.21
CA LEU A 59 5.09 35.60 -2.63
C LEU A 59 5.65 34.60 -1.61
N ALA A 60 6.89 34.80 -1.14
CA ALA A 60 7.51 33.94 -0.13
C ALA A 60 6.71 33.94 1.18
N LYS A 61 6.28 35.12 1.65
CA LYS A 61 5.40 35.25 2.83
C LYS A 61 4.06 34.53 2.64
N PHE A 62 3.46 34.65 1.45
CA PHE A 62 2.22 33.97 1.11
C PHE A 62 2.37 32.44 1.16
N ILE A 63 3.38 31.89 0.49
CA ILE A 63 3.67 30.44 0.47
C ILE A 63 3.91 29.94 1.90
N ARG A 64 4.72 30.66 2.69
CA ARG A 64 4.99 30.28 4.08
C ARG A 64 3.71 30.20 4.90
N ASN A 65 2.87 31.23 4.85
CA ASN A 65 1.62 31.28 5.62
C ASN A 65 0.65 30.17 5.18
N MET A 66 0.56 29.89 3.88
CA MET A 66 -0.25 28.79 3.33
C MET A 66 0.22 27.44 3.87
N LEU A 67 1.53 27.15 3.78
CA LEU A 67 2.09 25.89 4.26
C LEU A 67 1.95 25.75 5.77
N GLN A 68 2.17 26.82 6.54
CA GLN A 68 2.00 26.80 8.00
C GLN A 68 0.57 26.43 8.41
N ARG A 69 -0.45 27.03 7.77
CA ARG A 69 -1.85 26.68 8.02
C ARG A 69 -2.14 25.23 7.65
N TRP A 70 -1.67 24.80 6.48
CA TRP A 70 -1.87 23.43 6.02
C TRP A 70 -1.24 22.40 6.95
N PHE A 71 0.00 22.61 7.39
CA PHE A 71 0.65 21.71 8.36
C PHE A 71 -0.03 21.74 9.73
N HIS A 72 -0.51 22.90 10.18
CA HIS A 72 -1.29 22.99 11.40
C HIS A 72 -2.58 22.16 11.31
N ASP A 73 -3.33 22.27 10.20
CA ASP A 73 -4.53 21.48 9.97
C ASP A 73 -4.23 19.98 9.87
N CYS A 74 -3.17 19.60 9.13
CA CYS A 74 -2.71 18.21 9.05
C CYS A 74 -2.34 17.65 10.43
N HIS A 75 -1.66 18.44 11.26
CA HIS A 75 -1.30 18.04 12.62
C HIS A 75 -2.54 17.85 13.49
N ARG A 76 -3.50 18.77 13.43
CA ARG A 76 -4.77 18.67 14.16
C ARG A 76 -5.54 17.41 13.76
N VAL A 77 -5.62 17.11 12.46
CA VAL A 77 -6.24 15.87 11.97
C VAL A 77 -5.49 14.65 12.51
N ALA A 78 -4.16 14.63 12.41
CA ALA A 78 -3.34 13.52 12.88
C ALA A 78 -3.52 13.26 14.39
N GLN A 79 -3.63 14.30 15.22
CA GLN A 79 -3.91 14.17 16.65
C GLN A 79 -5.30 13.60 16.94
N SER A 80 -6.28 13.89 16.07
CA SER A 80 -7.64 13.37 16.20
C SER A 80 -7.81 11.93 15.66
N MET A 81 -6.79 11.38 15.00
CA MET A 81 -6.88 10.05 14.40
C MET A 81 -6.90 8.96 15.46
N ARG A 82 -7.87 8.06 15.34
CA ARG A 82 -8.07 6.93 16.27
C ARG A 82 -7.17 5.74 15.97
N HIS A 83 -6.61 5.69 14.76
CA HIS A 83 -5.86 4.56 14.25
C HIS A 83 -4.47 5.01 13.81
N GLN A 84 -3.51 4.09 13.84
CA GLN A 84 -2.15 4.33 13.32
C GLN A 84 -2.13 4.61 11.80
N LEU A 85 -3.21 4.29 11.10
CA LEU A 85 -3.38 4.51 9.67
C LEU A 85 -4.40 5.62 9.42
N THR A 86 -4.25 6.37 8.33
CA THR A 86 -5.28 7.30 7.87
C THR A 86 -6.58 6.55 7.63
N ASP A 87 -7.72 7.18 7.87
CA ASP A 87 -9.04 6.56 7.67
C ASP A 87 -9.20 5.99 6.26
N THR A 88 -8.68 6.70 5.26
CA THR A 88 -8.64 6.26 3.87
C THR A 88 -7.86 4.95 3.68
N THR A 89 -6.70 4.84 4.33
CA THR A 89 -5.86 3.63 4.28
C THR A 89 -6.50 2.50 5.09
N HIS A 90 -7.08 2.82 6.25
CA HIS A 90 -7.77 1.86 7.10
C HIS A 90 -8.97 1.23 6.36
N LEU A 91 -9.86 2.04 5.79
CA LEU A 91 -10.99 1.58 4.98
C LEU A 91 -10.54 0.76 3.76
N MET A 92 -9.40 1.11 3.16
CA MET A 92 -8.84 0.33 2.06
C MET A 92 -8.42 -1.07 2.52
N ILE A 93 -7.79 -1.19 3.69
CA ILE A 93 -7.42 -2.48 4.25
C ILE A 93 -8.66 -3.30 4.58
N LEU A 94 -9.69 -2.69 5.20
CA LEU A 94 -10.96 -3.38 5.48
C LEU A 94 -11.58 -3.96 4.20
N LYS A 95 -11.65 -3.18 3.12
CA LYS A 95 -12.12 -3.67 1.80
C LYS A 95 -11.27 -4.81 1.22
N ARG A 96 -9.99 -4.92 1.60
CA ARG A 96 -9.12 -6.04 1.22
C ARG A 96 -9.36 -7.25 2.12
N VAL A 97 -9.72 -7.02 3.39
CA VAL A 97 -10.09 -8.05 4.38
C VAL A 97 -11.34 -8.79 3.95
N ASP A 98 -12.35 -8.09 3.43
CA ASP A 98 -13.60 -8.71 2.95
C ASP A 98 -13.38 -9.79 1.88
N LYS A 99 -12.22 -9.78 1.22
CA LYS A 99 -11.87 -10.76 0.19
C LYS A 99 -11.28 -12.07 0.76
N PHE A 100 -11.08 -12.19 2.07
CA PHE A 100 -10.42 -13.33 2.71
C PHE A 100 -11.22 -14.62 2.64
N ASN A 101 -12.54 -14.54 2.81
CA ASN A 101 -13.40 -15.70 3.04
C ASN A 101 -13.40 -16.72 1.90
N PHE A 102 -12.86 -16.35 0.74
CA PHE A 102 -12.82 -17.17 -0.47
C PHE A 102 -11.41 -17.63 -0.84
N MET A 103 -10.44 -17.55 0.08
CA MET A 103 -9.03 -17.87 -0.17
C MET A 103 -8.55 -19.01 0.73
N THR A 104 -7.85 -19.98 0.13
CA THR A 104 -7.17 -21.06 0.86
C THR A 104 -5.68 -20.77 0.90
N VAL A 105 -5.03 -21.00 2.04
CA VAL A 105 -3.61 -20.74 2.24
C VAL A 105 -2.88 -22.04 2.55
N ASN A 106 -1.77 -22.28 1.86
CA ASN A 106 -0.83 -23.35 2.18
C ASN A 106 0.54 -22.75 2.45
N LEU A 107 1.22 -23.25 3.49
CA LEU A 107 2.62 -22.93 3.75
C LEU A 107 3.49 -23.67 2.74
N VAL A 108 4.38 -22.95 2.06
CA VAL A 108 5.37 -23.54 1.14
C VAL A 108 6.74 -23.60 1.80
N ASP A 109 7.11 -22.51 2.47
CA ASP A 109 8.34 -22.37 3.26
C ASP A 109 8.08 -21.38 4.40
N TRP A 110 8.99 -21.24 5.36
CA TRP A 110 8.82 -20.48 6.61
C TRP A 110 8.15 -19.10 6.44
N ASN A 111 8.48 -18.39 5.37
CA ASN A 111 7.93 -17.06 5.05
C ASN A 111 7.24 -16.99 3.68
N ILE A 112 7.02 -18.13 3.01
CA ILE A 112 6.45 -18.20 1.67
C ILE A 112 5.13 -18.98 1.72
N PHE A 113 4.08 -18.36 1.24
CA PHE A 113 2.72 -18.89 1.27
C PHE A 113 2.15 -18.97 -0.14
N SER A 114 1.46 -20.07 -0.42
CA SER A 114 0.65 -20.24 -1.62
C SER A 114 -0.80 -19.95 -1.27
N VAL A 115 -1.33 -18.83 -1.77
CA VAL A 115 -2.74 -18.44 -1.61
C VAL A 115 -3.51 -18.81 -2.88
N LYS A 116 -4.59 -19.57 -2.75
CA LYS A 116 -5.43 -20.04 -3.86
C LYS A 116 -6.84 -19.45 -3.77
N ARG A 117 -7.41 -19.06 -4.91
CA ARG A 117 -8.82 -18.65 -5.06
C ARG A 117 -9.30 -18.90 -6.49
N ALA A 118 -10.43 -19.60 -6.63
CA ALA A 118 -11.09 -19.84 -7.93
C ALA A 118 -10.11 -20.32 -9.03
N GLY A 119 -9.32 -21.36 -8.72
CA GLY A 119 -8.36 -21.95 -9.67
C GLY A 119 -7.06 -21.15 -9.88
N LYS A 120 -6.95 -19.92 -9.36
CA LYS A 120 -5.74 -19.10 -9.44
C LYS A 120 -4.92 -19.22 -8.15
N GLN A 121 -3.60 -19.11 -8.29
CA GLN A 121 -2.64 -19.19 -7.20
C GLN A 121 -1.72 -17.98 -7.17
N TRP A 122 -1.41 -17.47 -5.98
CA TRP A 122 -0.46 -16.40 -5.74
C TRP A 122 0.55 -16.80 -4.67
N THR A 123 1.84 -16.67 -5.00
CA THR A 123 2.92 -16.79 -4.03
C THR A 123 3.06 -15.47 -3.28
N VAL A 124 3.16 -15.56 -1.95
CA VAL A 124 3.25 -14.43 -1.03
C VAL A 124 4.47 -14.62 -0.13
N GLY A 125 5.36 -13.64 -0.09
CA GLY A 125 6.46 -13.57 0.88
C GLY A 125 6.18 -12.52 1.94
N LEU A 126 5.90 -12.91 3.18
CA LEU A 126 5.59 -11.94 4.25
C LEU A 126 6.82 -11.13 4.67
N ALA A 127 7.95 -11.81 4.94
CA ALA A 127 9.20 -11.14 5.34
C ALA A 127 9.73 -10.17 4.27
N ARG A 128 9.68 -10.58 3.00
CA ARG A 128 10.12 -9.75 1.86
C ARG A 128 9.05 -8.75 1.38
N LYS A 129 7.84 -8.79 1.94
CA LYS A 129 6.68 -7.99 1.53
C LYS A 129 6.34 -8.14 0.03
N THR A 130 6.43 -9.36 -0.50
CA THR A 130 6.20 -9.66 -1.93
C THR A 130 4.91 -10.45 -2.15
N CYS A 131 4.29 -10.23 -3.30
CA CYS A 131 3.20 -11.06 -3.81
C CYS A 131 3.21 -11.07 -5.35
N ILE A 132 2.85 -12.18 -5.98
CA ILE A 132 2.70 -12.27 -7.44
C ILE A 132 1.71 -11.22 -7.99
N CYS A 133 0.71 -10.79 -7.21
CA CYS A 133 -0.22 -9.75 -7.66
C CYS A 133 0.39 -8.34 -7.73
N ASN A 134 1.66 -8.18 -7.33
CA ASN A 134 2.46 -6.96 -7.25
C ASN A 134 1.91 -5.84 -6.35
N LYS A 135 0.65 -5.91 -5.89
CA LYS A 135 0.03 -4.87 -5.06
C LYS A 135 0.72 -4.70 -3.70
N PHE A 136 1.30 -5.77 -3.13
CA PHE A 136 1.99 -5.67 -1.85
C PHE A 136 3.25 -4.81 -1.97
N GLN A 137 4.01 -5.00 -3.05
CA GLN A 137 5.21 -4.24 -3.36
C GLN A 137 4.87 -2.81 -3.77
N MET A 138 3.89 -2.66 -4.68
CA MET A 138 3.55 -1.36 -5.28
C MET A 138 2.87 -0.40 -4.31
N ASP A 139 1.94 -0.90 -3.50
CA ASP A 139 1.19 -0.06 -2.58
C ASP A 139 1.89 0.08 -1.22
N LEU A 140 2.94 -0.71 -0.96
CA LEU A 140 3.59 -0.91 0.35
C LEU A 140 2.61 -1.24 1.48
N LEU A 141 1.45 -1.75 1.11
CA LEU A 141 0.38 -2.13 2.00
C LEU A 141 0.00 -3.57 1.69
N PRO A 142 -0.27 -4.41 2.72
CA PRO A 142 -0.67 -5.78 2.51
C PRO A 142 -1.84 -5.90 1.52
N CYS A 143 -1.63 -6.64 0.43
CA CYS A 143 -2.71 -7.02 -0.46
C CYS A 143 -3.61 -8.07 0.21
N SER A 144 -4.77 -8.38 -0.37
CA SER A 144 -5.68 -9.41 0.18
C SER A 144 -4.98 -10.76 0.40
N HIS A 145 -4.07 -11.16 -0.51
CA HIS A 145 -3.29 -12.40 -0.35
C HIS A 145 -2.29 -12.34 0.80
N ALA A 146 -1.62 -11.19 0.96
CA ALA A 146 -0.67 -10.97 2.04
C ALA A 146 -1.35 -10.99 3.41
N LEU A 147 -2.54 -10.39 3.49
CA LEU A 147 -3.29 -10.34 4.73
C LEU A 147 -3.81 -11.73 5.15
N VAL A 148 -4.35 -12.53 4.21
CA VAL A 148 -4.81 -13.90 4.55
C VAL A 148 -3.62 -14.80 4.93
N ALA A 149 -2.46 -14.64 4.27
CA ALA A 149 -1.23 -15.33 4.65
C ALA A 149 -0.76 -14.93 6.05
N ALA A 150 -0.80 -13.63 6.39
CA ALA A 150 -0.44 -13.13 7.72
C ALA A 150 -1.39 -13.68 8.81
N ARG A 151 -2.70 -13.73 8.54
CA ARG A 151 -3.67 -14.36 9.44
C ARG A 151 -3.35 -15.84 9.66
N TYR A 152 -3.07 -16.58 8.59
CA TYR A 152 -2.70 -17.99 8.67
C TYR A 152 -1.43 -18.18 9.50
N PHE A 153 -0.40 -17.37 9.27
CA PHE A 153 0.86 -17.41 10.04
C PHE A 153 0.61 -17.19 11.53
N ILE A 154 -0.13 -16.14 11.92
CA ILE A 154 -0.44 -15.87 13.32
C ILE A 154 -1.20 -17.04 13.96
N GLN A 155 -2.22 -17.57 13.28
CA GLN A 155 -3.00 -18.71 13.79
C GLN A 155 -2.16 -19.98 13.94
N PHE A 156 -1.27 -20.25 12.98
CA PHE A 156 -0.35 -21.39 13.03
C PHE A 156 0.60 -21.29 14.23
N TYR A 157 1.22 -20.13 14.44
CA TYR A 157 2.12 -19.90 15.58
C TYR A 157 1.39 -19.98 16.93
N LEU A 158 0.20 -19.37 17.04
CA LEU A 158 -0.61 -19.48 18.26
C LEU A 158 -0.95 -20.94 18.57
N ARG A 159 -1.32 -21.74 17.56
CA ARG A 159 -1.60 -23.17 17.74
C ARG A 159 -0.36 -23.94 18.18
N LEU A 160 0.81 -23.67 17.61
CA LEU A 160 2.07 -24.30 18.05
C LEU A 160 2.43 -23.94 19.50
N ILE A 161 2.22 -22.69 19.92
CA ILE A 161 2.46 -22.26 21.30
C ILE A 161 1.49 -22.98 22.25
N LEU A 162 0.21 -23.10 21.89
CA LEU A 162 -0.78 -23.82 22.68
C LEU A 162 -0.45 -25.31 22.80
N LEU A 163 -0.07 -25.97 21.70
CA LEU A 163 0.35 -27.36 21.68
C LEU A 163 1.62 -27.60 22.50
N LYS A 164 2.61 -26.69 22.40
CA LYS A 164 3.80 -26.75 23.27
C LYS A 164 3.42 -26.61 24.74
N ARG A 165 2.52 -25.67 25.07
CA ARG A 165 2.04 -25.46 26.45
C ARG A 165 1.32 -26.69 26.99
N GLU A 166 0.54 -27.39 26.16
CA GLU A 166 -0.06 -28.69 26.51
C GLU A 166 1.01 -29.77 26.68
N SER A 167 1.98 -29.92 25.77
CA SER A 167 3.05 -30.92 25.92
C SER A 167 3.89 -30.71 27.18
N TYR A 168 4.18 -29.46 27.55
CA TYR A 168 4.86 -29.15 28.82
C TYR A 168 3.97 -29.44 30.03
N ARG A 169 2.66 -29.23 29.93
CA ARG A 169 1.69 -29.59 30.98
C ARG A 169 1.61 -31.11 31.15
N PHE A 170 1.53 -31.88 30.06
CA PHE A 170 1.55 -33.35 30.11
C PHE A 170 2.88 -33.90 30.66
N GLN A 171 4.03 -33.32 30.31
CA GLN A 171 5.33 -33.73 30.89
C GLN A 171 5.45 -33.47 32.40
N CYS A 172 4.73 -32.48 32.95
CA CYS A 172 4.66 -32.27 34.40
C CYS A 172 3.69 -33.22 35.12
N PHE A 173 2.75 -33.86 34.42
CA PHE A 173 1.76 -34.79 35.01
C PHE A 173 2.22 -36.26 35.03
N TYR A 174 3.27 -36.62 34.28
CA TYR A 174 3.83 -37.99 34.22
C TYR A 174 5.19 -38.12 34.91
N LYS A 175 5.54 -37.17 35.79
CA LYS A 175 6.70 -37.25 36.68
C LYS A 175 6.22 -37.35 38.12
N ASP A 176 5.60 -38.47 38.47
CA ASP A 176 5.47 -38.99 39.83
C ASP A 176 5.37 -40.51 39.75
#